data_AF-A0A813NW95-F1
#
_entry.id   AF-A0A813NW95-F1
#
_cell.length_a   1.000
_cell.length_b   1.000
_cell.length_c   1.000
_cell.angle_alpha   90.00
_cell.angle_beta   90.00
_cell.angle_gamma   90.00
#
_symmetry.space_group_name_H-M   'P 1'
#
loop_
_entity.id
_entity.type
_entity.pdbx_description
1 polymer ?
#
loop_
_entity_poly.entity_id
_entity_poly.type
_entity_poly.pdbx_seq_one_letter_code
_entity_poly.pdbx_strand_id
1 'polypeptide(L)'
;MSDNDDDLCVPKSAMYKLIKELVPQIRLSGDAKELIVTSCNEFIHLLATESNLVCENQSKRLILPDHVLLALDNLGFSEYKDDCVEVMKQMQEEVDKRRRIKNKLDKPGIPPEELLRQQNLLFAEARKQQQMLDNKDDWQRMQQEAQLALQRQASLNQEQTNNTSNIVKNQSDTKSQNDDDDNYD
;
A
#
# COMPACT_ATOMS: atom_id res chain seq x y z
N MET A 1 -23.52 -34.57 -13.10
CA MET A 1 -23.39 -33.82 -11.84
C MET A 1 -22.26 -32.85 -12.09
N SER A 2 -22.59 -31.57 -12.23
CA SER A 2 -21.74 -30.51 -12.81
C SER A 2 -20.64 -30.05 -11.85
N ASP A 3 -19.45 -29.77 -12.38
CA ASP A 3 -18.23 -29.23 -11.74
C ASP A 3 -18.40 -27.98 -10.85
N ASN A 4 -19.61 -27.43 -10.70
CA ASN A 4 -19.88 -26.24 -9.89
C ASN A 4 -20.00 -26.51 -8.38
N ASP A 5 -20.28 -27.75 -7.96
CA ASP A 5 -20.39 -28.08 -6.53
C ASP A 5 -19.01 -28.09 -5.84
N ASP A 6 -17.94 -28.43 -6.58
CA ASP A 6 -16.57 -28.43 -6.06
C ASP A 6 -16.05 -27.00 -5.77
N ASP A 7 -16.60 -25.97 -6.43
CA ASP A 7 -16.20 -24.57 -6.28
C ASP A 7 -16.82 -23.87 -5.05
N LEU A 8 -17.87 -24.43 -4.45
CA LEU A 8 -18.59 -23.84 -3.30
C LEU A 8 -18.27 -24.53 -1.96
N CYS A 9 -17.12 -25.20 -1.87
CA CYS A 9 -16.70 -25.97 -0.70
C CYS A 9 -15.89 -25.14 0.31
N VAL A 10 -15.99 -25.48 1.59
CA VAL A 10 -15.02 -24.99 2.59
C VAL A 10 -13.61 -25.43 2.18
N PRO A 11 -12.58 -24.55 2.23
CA PRO A 11 -11.23 -24.91 1.80
C PRO A 11 -10.71 -26.16 2.53
N LYS A 12 -10.33 -27.20 1.76
CA LYS A 12 -9.82 -28.47 2.29
C LYS A 12 -8.69 -28.26 3.29
N SER A 13 -7.79 -27.31 3.03
CA SER A 13 -6.67 -26.96 3.90
C SER A 13 -7.12 -26.46 5.28
N ALA A 14 -8.17 -25.62 5.33
CA ALA A 14 -8.74 -25.13 6.58
C ALA A 14 -9.34 -26.29 7.40
N MET A 15 -10.06 -27.19 6.72
CA MET A 15 -10.66 -28.35 7.37
C MET A 15 -9.61 -29.33 7.89
N TYR A 16 -8.56 -29.59 7.12
CA TYR A 16 -7.46 -30.47 7.54
C TYR A 16 -6.69 -29.90 8.73
N LYS A 17 -6.54 -28.57 8.78
CA LYS A 17 -5.96 -27.87 9.92
C LYS A 17 -6.84 -28.04 11.16
N LEU A 18 -8.14 -27.78 11.06
CA LEU A 18 -9.10 -27.94 12.15
C LEU A 18 -9.10 -29.37 12.70
N ILE A 19 -9.17 -30.37 11.82
CA ILE A 19 -9.10 -31.78 12.20
C ILE A 19 -7.82 -32.08 13.00
N LYS A 20 -6.66 -31.57 12.56
CA LYS A 20 -5.38 -31.80 13.25
C LYS A 20 -5.31 -31.11 14.61
N GLU A 21 -5.96 -29.96 14.77
CA GLU A 21 -6.07 -29.26 16.04
C GLU A 21 -6.98 -29.99 17.04
N LEU A 22 -8.11 -30.54 16.57
CA LEU A 22 -9.06 -31.29 17.39
C LEU A 22 -8.55 -32.67 17.82
N VAL A 23 -7.86 -33.39 16.92
CA VAL A 23 -7.36 -34.74 17.17
C VAL A 23 -5.86 -34.88 16.83
N PRO A 24 -4.97 -34.23 17.61
CA PRO A 24 -3.55 -34.12 17.27
C PRO A 24 -2.81 -35.46 17.26
N GLN A 25 -3.23 -36.43 18.08
CA GLN A 25 -2.54 -37.71 18.25
C GLN A 25 -3.01 -38.80 17.26
N ILE A 26 -4.05 -38.52 16.47
CA ILE A 26 -4.66 -39.51 15.59
C ILE A 26 -4.22 -39.27 14.15
N ARG A 27 -3.81 -40.36 13.47
CA ARG A 27 -3.54 -40.33 12.03
C ARG A 27 -4.80 -40.73 11.27
N LEU A 28 -5.38 -39.78 10.54
CA LEU A 28 -6.52 -40.01 9.65
C LEU A 28 -6.05 -40.31 8.23
N SER A 29 -6.70 -41.27 7.57
CA SER A 29 -6.49 -41.56 6.14
C SER A 29 -6.94 -40.38 5.27
N GLY A 30 -6.47 -40.33 4.01
CA GLY A 30 -6.93 -39.33 3.05
C GLY A 30 -8.44 -39.38 2.86
N ASP A 31 -8.96 -40.58 2.62
CA ASP A 31 -10.40 -40.82 2.39
C ASP A 31 -11.28 -40.38 3.57
N ALA A 32 -10.83 -40.60 4.82
CA ALA A 32 -11.58 -40.15 5.99
C ALA A 32 -11.63 -38.63 6.08
N LYS A 33 -10.54 -37.94 5.72
CA LYS A 33 -10.50 -36.48 5.71
C LYS A 33 -11.39 -35.89 4.62
N GLU A 34 -11.37 -36.50 3.43
CA GLU A 34 -12.25 -36.11 2.32
C GLU A 34 -13.73 -36.35 2.69
N LEU A 35 -14.05 -37.47 3.35
CA LEU A 35 -15.40 -37.72 3.84
C LEU A 35 -15.86 -36.65 4.83
N ILE A 36 -15.01 -36.23 5.77
CA ILE A 36 -15.33 -35.15 6.71
C ILE A 36 -15.61 -33.84 5.96
N VAL A 37 -14.81 -33.49 4.94
CA VAL A 37 -15.04 -32.29 4.13
C VAL A 37 -16.41 -32.34 3.45
N THR A 38 -16.74 -33.47 2.81
CA THR A 38 -18.04 -33.67 2.18
C THR A 38 -19.18 -33.56 3.19
N SER A 39 -19.04 -34.17 4.36
CA SER A 39 -20.04 -34.09 5.44
C SER A 39 -20.22 -32.66 5.97
N CYS A 40 -19.15 -31.86 6.06
CA CYS A 40 -19.25 -30.46 6.46
C CYS A 40 -20.03 -29.62 5.42
N ASN A 41 -19.85 -29.88 4.13
CA ASN A 41 -20.64 -29.21 3.09
C ASN A 41 -22.11 -29.62 3.15
N GLU A 42 -22.39 -30.91 3.31
CA GLU A 42 -23.75 -31.42 3.47
C GLU A 42 -24.42 -30.82 4.73
N PHE A 43 -23.68 -30.66 5.82
CA PHE A 43 -24.17 -30.01 7.03
C PHE A 43 -24.62 -28.56 6.78
N ILE A 44 -23.88 -27.79 5.98
CA ILE A 44 -24.27 -26.43 5.59
C ILE A 44 -25.59 -26.46 4.80
N HIS A 45 -25.75 -27.39 3.87
CA HIS A 45 -26.98 -27.53 3.09
C HIS A 45 -28.17 -27.96 3.95
N LEU A 46 -27.98 -28.90 4.88
CA LEU A 46 -28.98 -29.34 5.83
C LEU A 46 -29.47 -28.16 6.68
N LEU A 47 -28.53 -27.42 7.28
CA LEU A 47 -28.85 -26.28 8.14
C LEU A 47 -29.52 -25.14 7.36
N ALA A 48 -29.06 -24.86 6.14
CA ALA A 48 -29.66 -23.85 5.27
C ALA A 48 -31.10 -24.22 4.87
N THR A 49 -31.34 -25.49 4.58
CA THR A 49 -32.67 -26.00 4.23
C THR A 49 -33.64 -25.87 5.42
N GLU A 50 -33.22 -26.32 6.61
CA GLU A 50 -34.04 -26.21 7.82
C GLU A 50 -34.28 -24.74 8.20
N SER A 51 -33.26 -23.89 8.09
CA SER A 51 -33.39 -22.45 8.35
C SER A 51 -34.37 -21.77 7.39
N ASN A 52 -34.40 -22.22 6.13
CA ASN A 52 -35.35 -21.75 5.14
C ASN A 52 -36.79 -22.19 5.51
N LEU A 53 -36.99 -23.44 5.91
CA LEU A 53 -38.30 -23.94 6.37
C LEU A 53 -38.81 -23.13 7.58
N VAL A 54 -37.94 -22.87 8.56
CA VAL A 54 -38.28 -22.03 9.71
C VAL A 54 -38.66 -20.61 9.27
N CYS A 55 -37.92 -20.03 8.33
CA CYS A 55 -38.20 -18.69 7.79
C CYS A 55 -39.57 -18.62 7.09
N GLU A 56 -39.87 -19.62 6.24
CA GLU A 56 -41.13 -19.76 5.53
C GLU A 56 -42.31 -19.97 6.49
N ASN A 57 -42.14 -20.80 7.51
CA ASN A 57 -43.15 -21.03 8.56
C ASN A 57 -43.46 -19.74 9.34
N GLN A 58 -42.49 -18.84 9.50
CA GLN A 58 -42.71 -17.52 10.11
C GLN A 58 -43.23 -16.47 9.11
N SER A 59 -43.56 -16.87 7.87
CA SER A 59 -44.00 -15.96 6.78
C SER A 59 -43.03 -14.81 6.51
N LYS A 60 -41.73 -15.05 6.70
CA LYS A 60 -40.65 -14.09 6.43
C LYS A 60 -39.96 -14.42 5.12
N ARG A 61 -39.47 -13.38 4.43
CA ARG A 61 -38.74 -13.51 3.16
C ARG A 61 -37.23 -13.55 3.30
N LEU A 62 -36.71 -13.17 4.46
CA LEU A 62 -35.28 -13.07 4.74
C LEU A 62 -34.93 -14.02 5.89
N ILE A 63 -33.98 -14.91 5.64
CA ILE A 63 -33.43 -15.78 6.69
C ILE A 63 -32.61 -14.91 7.64
N LEU A 64 -32.99 -14.91 8.92
CA LEU A 64 -32.34 -14.17 10.00
C LEU A 64 -31.55 -15.14 10.89
N PRO A 65 -30.58 -14.63 11.68
CA PRO A 65 -29.83 -15.46 12.62
C PRO A 65 -30.72 -16.29 13.56
N ASP A 66 -31.84 -15.72 14.03
CA ASP A 66 -32.81 -16.42 14.87
C ASP A 66 -33.41 -17.67 14.21
N HIS A 67 -33.56 -17.65 12.87
CA HIS A 67 -34.07 -18.82 12.15
C HIS A 67 -33.04 -19.96 12.16
N VAL A 68 -31.75 -19.63 12.10
CA VAL A 68 -30.65 -20.61 12.20
C VAL A 68 -30.58 -21.20 13.60
N LEU A 69 -30.75 -20.38 14.64
CA LEU A 69 -30.76 -20.86 16.04
C LEU A 69 -31.92 -21.83 16.30
N LEU A 70 -33.10 -21.57 15.72
CA LEU A 70 -34.24 -22.48 15.84
C LEU A 70 -34.06 -23.73 14.97
N ALA A 71 -33.45 -23.62 13.79
CA ALA A 71 -33.11 -24.77 12.97
C ALA A 71 -32.13 -25.72 13.69
N LEU A 72 -31.15 -25.19 14.43
CA LEU A 72 -30.27 -25.99 15.28
C LEU A 72 -31.05 -26.78 16.34
N ASP A 73 -32.04 -26.17 16.99
CA ASP A 73 -32.91 -26.91 17.94
C ASP A 73 -33.71 -28.02 17.24
N ASN A 74 -34.33 -27.72 16.10
CA ASN A 74 -35.15 -28.69 15.36
C ASN A 74 -34.32 -29.91 14.91
N LEU A 75 -33.06 -29.70 14.54
CA LEU A 75 -32.13 -30.75 14.12
C LEU A 75 -31.47 -31.49 15.29
N GLY A 76 -31.69 -31.06 16.53
CA GLY A 76 -31.11 -31.68 17.73
C GLY A 76 -29.69 -31.22 18.07
N PHE A 77 -29.24 -30.08 17.52
CA PHE A 77 -27.94 -29.44 17.77
C PHE A 77 -28.03 -28.26 18.74
N SER A 78 -28.93 -28.32 19.72
CA SER A 78 -29.14 -27.23 20.70
C SER A 78 -27.87 -26.85 21.46
N GLU A 79 -26.92 -27.78 21.63
CA GLU A 79 -25.64 -27.54 22.30
C GLU A 79 -24.76 -26.50 21.59
N TYR A 80 -24.94 -26.29 20.28
CA TYR A 80 -24.15 -25.30 19.52
C TYR A 80 -24.70 -23.88 19.63
N LYS A 81 -25.90 -23.69 20.21
CA LYS A 81 -26.56 -22.38 20.21
C LYS A 81 -25.83 -21.35 21.05
N ASP A 82 -25.27 -21.74 22.19
CA ASP A 82 -24.61 -20.80 23.09
C ASP A 82 -23.40 -20.15 22.40
N ASP A 83 -22.58 -20.97 21.74
CA ASP A 83 -21.44 -20.50 20.93
C ASP A 83 -21.91 -19.62 19.76
N CYS A 84 -23.00 -20.00 19.08
CA CYS A 84 -23.57 -19.21 17.98
C CYS A 84 -24.07 -17.84 18.44
N VAL A 85 -24.71 -17.77 19.61
CA VAL A 85 -25.21 -16.52 20.19
C VAL A 85 -24.05 -15.60 20.57
N GLU A 86 -22.96 -16.14 21.09
CA GLU A 86 -21.76 -15.36 21.38
C GLU A 86 -21.17 -14.74 20.11
N VAL A 87 -20.98 -15.55 19.06
CA VAL A 87 -20.46 -15.09 17.76
C VAL A 87 -21.39 -14.03 17.14
N MET A 88 -22.70 -14.23 17.23
CA MET A 88 -23.69 -13.26 16.76
C MET A 88 -23.54 -11.91 17.46
N LYS A 89 -23.34 -11.91 18.79
CA LYS A 89 -23.12 -10.68 19.56
C LYS A 89 -21.83 -9.98 19.13
N GLN A 90 -20.73 -10.71 18.99
CA GLN A 90 -19.45 -10.15 18.54
C GLN A 90 -19.58 -9.53 17.14
N MET A 91 -20.27 -10.21 16.22
CA MET A 91 -20.52 -9.69 14.87
C MET A 91 -21.37 -8.42 14.88
N GLN A 92 -22.40 -8.37 15.73
CA GLN A 92 -23.25 -7.19 15.88
C GLN A 92 -22.46 -5.98 16.40
N GLU A 93 -21.59 -6.19 17.39
CA GLU A 93 -20.70 -5.15 17.90
C GLU A 93 -19.76 -4.60 16.82
N GLU A 94 -19.18 -5.48 16.00
CA GLU A 94 -18.32 -5.08 14.86
C GLU A 94 -19.10 -4.31 13.78
N VAL A 95 -20.32 -4.72 13.48
CA VAL A 95 -21.21 -4.00 12.56
C VAL A 95 -21.53 -2.60 13.12
N ASP A 96 -21.81 -2.48 14.40
CA ASP A 96 -22.11 -1.21 15.04
C ASP A 96 -20.90 -0.28 15.11
N LYS A 97 -19.69 -0.83 15.37
CA LYS A 97 -18.43 -0.08 15.25
C LYS A 97 -18.26 0.49 13.84
N ARG A 98 -18.43 -0.34 12.80
CA ARG A 98 -18.35 0.10 11.39
C ARG A 98 -19.38 1.18 11.06
N ARG A 99 -20.62 1.02 11.54
CA ARG A 99 -21.69 2.04 11.38
C ARG A 99 -21.32 3.36 12.05
N ARG A 100 -20.78 3.33 13.27
CA ARG A 100 -20.33 4.54 13.97
C ARG A 100 -19.20 5.25 13.22
N ILE A 101 -18.23 4.50 12.68
CA ILE A 101 -17.14 5.07 11.87
C ILE A 101 -17.71 5.70 10.60
N LYS A 102 -18.59 4.99 9.88
CA LYS A 102 -19.24 5.51 8.67
C LYS A 102 -20.05 6.77 8.97
N ASN A 103 -20.85 6.78 10.04
CA ASN A 103 -21.63 7.96 10.43
C ASN A 103 -20.75 9.17 10.75
N LYS A 104 -19.60 8.96 11.40
CA LYS A 104 -18.62 10.03 11.64
C LYS A 104 -18.02 10.58 10.35
N LEU A 105 -17.82 9.73 9.35
CA LEU A 105 -17.29 10.12 8.04
C LEU A 105 -18.33 10.84 7.16
N ASP A 106 -19.59 10.37 7.17
CA ASP A 106 -20.67 10.92 6.34
C ASP A 106 -21.23 12.24 6.90
N LYS A 107 -21.16 12.42 8.22
CA LYS A 107 -21.55 13.66 8.91
C LYS A 107 -20.38 14.20 9.70
N PRO A 108 -19.31 14.65 9.03
CA PRO A 108 -18.25 15.35 9.71
C PRO A 108 -18.87 16.62 10.29
N GLY A 109 -18.65 16.89 11.58
CA GLY A 109 -19.17 18.11 12.23
C GLY A 109 -18.62 19.41 11.64
N ILE A 110 -17.71 19.31 10.66
CA ILE A 110 -17.14 20.41 9.88
C ILE A 110 -17.85 20.42 8.52
N PRO A 111 -18.41 21.56 8.09
CA PRO A 111 -19.09 21.64 6.80
C PRO A 111 -18.11 21.34 5.64
N PRO A 112 -18.58 20.70 4.55
CA PRO A 112 -17.74 20.32 3.41
C PRO A 112 -16.93 21.49 2.80
N GLU A 113 -17.48 22.70 2.83
CA GLU A 113 -16.82 23.91 2.32
C GLU A 113 -15.56 24.27 3.11
N GLU A 114 -15.63 24.17 4.44
CA GLU A 114 -14.48 24.47 5.32
C GLU A 114 -13.41 23.38 5.21
N LEU A 115 -13.81 22.11 5.02
CA LEU A 115 -12.88 21.02 4.72
C LEU A 115 -12.14 21.25 3.41
N LEU A 116 -12.86 21.68 2.35
CA LEU A 116 -12.24 22.00 1.06
C LEU A 116 -11.28 23.18 1.17
N ARG A 117 -11.65 24.21 1.93
CA ARG A 117 -10.77 25.35 2.22
C ARG A 117 -9.48 24.91 2.91
N GLN A 118 -9.57 24.06 3.94
CA GLN A 118 -8.40 23.52 4.64
C GLN A 118 -7.52 22.69 3.71
N GLN A 119 -8.12 21.82 2.89
CA GLN A 119 -7.38 21.03 1.90
C GLN A 119 -6.63 21.92 0.90
N ASN A 120 -7.29 22.95 0.36
CA ASN A 120 -6.67 23.89 -0.58
C ASN A 120 -5.53 24.69 0.06
N LEU A 121 -5.69 25.10 1.33
CA LEU A 121 -4.63 25.77 2.09
C LEU A 121 -3.40 24.86 2.24
N LEU A 122 -3.61 23.60 2.63
CA LEU A 122 -2.54 22.60 2.75
C LEU A 122 -1.82 22.37 1.42
N PHE A 123 -2.56 22.28 0.31
CA PHE A 123 -1.97 22.16 -1.01
C PHE A 123 -1.20 23.41 -1.45
N ALA A 124 -1.70 24.61 -1.13
CA ALA A 124 -1.00 25.85 -1.43
C ALA A 124 0.30 25.97 -0.64
N GLU A 125 0.28 25.62 0.64
CA GLU A 125 1.47 25.62 1.50
C GLU A 125 2.51 24.61 0.99
N ALA A 126 2.09 23.38 0.66
CA ALA A 126 2.99 22.37 0.10
C ALA A 126 3.64 22.83 -1.21
N ARG A 127 2.88 23.46 -2.12
CA ARG A 127 3.43 24.03 -3.36
C ARG A 127 4.44 25.14 -3.09
N LYS A 128 4.14 26.03 -2.15
CA LYS A 128 5.04 27.13 -1.75
C LYS A 128 6.33 26.58 -1.14
N GLN A 129 6.24 25.56 -0.29
CA GLN A 129 7.41 24.92 0.30
C GLN A 129 8.30 24.27 -0.76
N GLN A 130 7.71 23.56 -1.73
CA GLN A 130 8.46 22.99 -2.85
C GLN A 130 9.16 24.08 -3.67
N GLN A 131 8.44 25.14 -4.03
CA GLN A 131 9.02 26.26 -4.77
C GLN A 131 10.17 26.93 -4.00
N MET A 132 10.07 27.08 -2.68
CA MET A 132 11.15 27.63 -1.86
C MET A 132 12.39 26.73 -1.82
N LEU A 133 12.20 25.40 -1.81
CA LEU A 133 13.30 24.44 -1.89
C LEU A 133 13.98 24.51 -3.26
N ASP A 134 13.20 24.47 -4.34
CA ASP A 134 13.72 24.56 -5.71
C ASP A 134 14.49 25.88 -5.92
N ASN A 135 13.91 27.00 -5.49
CA ASN A 135 14.58 28.31 -5.58
C ASN A 135 15.88 28.36 -4.76
N LYS A 136 15.92 27.71 -3.60
CA LYS A 136 17.12 27.64 -2.76
C LYS A 136 18.21 26.80 -3.42
N ASP A 137 17.85 25.67 -4.01
CA ASP A 137 18.78 24.78 -4.72
C ASP A 137 19.34 25.46 -5.96
N ASP A 138 18.51 26.15 -6.74
CA ASP A 138 18.94 26.93 -7.90
C ASP A 138 19.91 28.05 -7.50
N TRP A 139 19.62 28.76 -6.41
CA TRP A 139 20.51 29.80 -5.89
C TRP A 139 21.85 29.22 -5.43
N GLN A 140 21.86 28.06 -4.76
CA GLN A 140 23.08 27.38 -4.35
C GLN A 140 23.92 26.93 -5.55
N ARG A 141 23.29 26.36 -6.59
CA ARG A 141 23.97 25.97 -7.83
C ARG A 141 24.60 27.17 -8.51
N MET A 142 23.87 28.28 -8.64
CA MET A 142 24.40 29.52 -9.22
C MET A 142 25.57 30.08 -8.41
N GLN A 143 25.50 30.08 -7.08
CA GLN A 143 26.60 30.54 -6.22
C GLN A 143 27.86 29.69 -6.42
N GLN A 144 27.71 28.37 -6.50
CA GLN A 144 28.83 27.46 -6.72
C GLN A 144 29.46 27.65 -8.11
N GLU A 145 28.64 27.80 -9.15
CA GLU A 145 29.12 28.04 -10.52
C GLU A 145 29.85 29.39 -10.63
N ALA A 146 29.33 30.45 -10.01
CA ALA A 146 29.98 31.75 -9.98
C ALA A 146 31.37 31.71 -9.29
N GLN A 147 31.49 30.97 -8.17
CA GLN A 147 32.79 30.79 -7.49
C GLN A 147 33.78 30.04 -8.37
N LEU A 148 33.35 28.95 -9.03
CA LEU A 148 34.18 28.18 -9.95
C LEU A 148 34.64 29.03 -11.15
N ALA A 149 33.75 29.85 -11.71
CA ALA A 149 34.09 30.74 -12.83
C ALA A 149 35.15 31.78 -12.44
N LEU A 150 35.05 32.37 -11.24
CA LEU A 150 36.03 33.33 -10.74
C LEU A 150 37.40 32.66 -10.52
N GLN A 151 37.40 31.44 -9.98
CA GLN A 151 38.63 30.66 -9.79
C GLN A 151 39.28 30.31 -11.14
N ARG A 152 38.49 29.94 -12.16
CA ARG A 152 38.97 29.66 -13.52
C ARG A 152 39.58 30.89 -14.19
N GLN A 153 39.00 32.08 -14.02
CA GLN A 153 39.60 33.32 -14.51
C GLN A 153 40.92 33.64 -13.79
N ALA A 154 40.98 33.43 -12.47
CA ALA A 154 42.21 33.67 -11.70
C ALA A 154 43.35 32.74 -12.13
N SER A 155 43.09 31.46 -12.40
CA SER A 155 44.10 30.53 -12.91
C SER A 155 44.54 30.84 -14.34
N LEU A 156 43.62 31.23 -15.23
CA LEU A 156 43.97 31.69 -16.58
C LEU A 156 44.86 32.96 -16.55
N ASN A 157 44.56 33.91 -15.66
CA ASN A 157 45.39 35.11 -15.48
C ASN A 157 46.78 34.76 -14.92
N GLN A 158 46.88 33.81 -13.98
CA GLN A 158 48.18 33.32 -13.50
C GLN A 158 49.00 32.64 -14.61
N GLU A 159 48.38 31.80 -15.45
CA GLU A 159 49.04 31.18 -16.60
C GLU A 159 49.54 32.23 -17.62
N GLN A 160 48.76 33.29 -17.88
CA GLN A 160 49.23 34.40 -18.72
C GLN A 160 50.41 35.15 -18.10
N THR A 161 50.38 35.46 -16.79
CA THR A 161 51.52 36.11 -16.12
C THR A 161 52.78 35.22 -16.07
N ASN A 162 52.60 33.90 -15.95
CA ASN A 162 53.70 32.94 -15.99
C ASN A 162 54.28 32.77 -17.41
N ASN A 163 53.44 32.84 -18.45
CA ASN A 163 53.91 32.86 -19.84
C ASN A 163 54.63 34.17 -20.22
N THR A 164 54.15 35.33 -19.77
CA THR A 164 54.87 36.61 -19.97
C THR A 164 56.21 36.61 -19.23
N SER A 165 56.29 36.03 -18.04
CA SER A 165 57.54 35.89 -17.28
C SER A 165 58.56 34.93 -17.93
N ASN A 166 58.09 33.92 -18.68
CA ASN A 166 58.95 33.04 -19.47
C ASN A 166 59.42 33.68 -20.79
N ILE A 167 58.64 34.56 -21.41
CA ILE A 167 59.06 35.31 -22.61
C ILE A 167 60.16 36.34 -22.27
N VAL A 168 60.06 37.02 -21.12
CA VAL A 168 61.06 38.03 -20.70
C VAL A 168 62.40 37.38 -20.29
N LYS A 169 62.41 36.13 -19.83
CA LYS A 169 63.66 35.42 -19.48
C LYS A 169 64.43 34.88 -20.69
N ASN A 170 63.80 34.69 -21.85
CA ASN A 170 64.48 34.21 -23.07
C ASN A 170 65.06 35.33 -23.96
N GLN A 171 64.96 36.60 -23.57
CA GLN A 171 65.47 37.75 -24.34
C GLN A 171 66.79 38.35 -23.83
N SER A 172 67.43 37.75 -22.82
CA SER A 172 68.73 38.25 -22.30
C SER A 172 69.95 37.41 -22.66
N ASP A 173 69.86 36.49 -23.62
CA ASP A 173 71.05 35.84 -24.21
C ASP A 173 70.88 35.63 -25.71
N THR A 174 71.48 36.55 -26.47
CA THR A 174 72.08 36.45 -27.83
C THR A 174 71.63 37.58 -28.76
N LYS A 175 72.46 38.64 -28.78
CA LYS A 175 72.55 39.58 -29.89
C LYS A 175 73.78 39.19 -30.71
N SER A 176 73.55 38.94 -32.00
CA SER A 176 74.48 38.89 -33.14
C SER A 176 74.44 37.55 -33.89
N GLN A 177 73.71 37.52 -35.00
CA GLN A 177 74.36 37.60 -36.32
C GLN A 177 73.30 37.96 -37.39
N ASN A 178 73.67 38.96 -38.19
CA ASN A 178 72.98 39.41 -39.39
C ASN A 178 73.26 38.44 -40.55
N ASP A 179 72.66 38.80 -41.69
CA ASP A 179 72.99 38.39 -43.06
C ASP A 179 72.19 37.15 -43.50
N ASP A 180 71.49 37.09 -44.61
CA ASP A 180 71.30 37.99 -45.75
C ASP A 180 70.17 37.36 -46.61
N ASP A 181 69.82 38.05 -47.70
CA ASP A 181 69.12 37.55 -48.90
C ASP A 181 67.59 37.64 -48.97
N ASP A 182 67.17 38.78 -49.54
CA ASP A 182 66.62 38.86 -50.90
C ASP A 182 65.29 38.14 -51.27
N ASN A 183 64.29 39.00 -51.50
CA ASN A 183 63.64 39.22 -52.81
C ASN A 183 62.58 38.24 -53.35
N TYR A 184 61.38 38.81 -53.57
CA TYR A 184 60.37 38.61 -54.63
C TYR A 184 59.98 37.19 -55.13
N ASP A 185 58.75 36.77 -54.79
CA ASP A 185 57.53 36.71 -55.66
C ASP A 185 56.54 35.67 -55.09
#